data_AF-A0A7X7YY09-F1
#
_entry.id   AF-A0A7X7YY09-F1
#
_cell.length_a   1.000
_cell.length_b   1.000
_cell.length_c   1.000
_cell.angle_alpha   90.00
_cell.angle_beta   90.00
_cell.angle_gamma   90.00
#
_symmetry.space_group_name_H-M   'P 1'
#
loop_
_entity.id
_entity.type
_entity.pdbx_description
1 polymer ?
#
loop_
_entity_poly.entity_id
_entity_poly.type
_entity_poly.pdbx_seq_one_letter_code
_entity_poly.pdbx_strand_id
1 'polypeptide(L)'
;MRFIIDLAYLLAGLAFSPVLFYRMAAHQRYRAGWGQRFGNVARKDPKKRCIWLHAVSMGEVNAAKTLVAEIEKRYPDHEIVVSTTTDTGYAQADKLFGRKWTVFYFPFDVSWIIRKAFDRIEPSLCLLMELEVWPNFLFTAHRLRVPVVVLNGRISDRSFTRYRKIKPLTRTF
;
A
#
# COMPACT_ATOMS: atom_id res chain seq x y z
N MET A 1 21.26 6.47 -2.29
CA MET A 1 20.46 5.27 -2.62
C MET A 1 18.99 5.59 -2.92
N ARG A 2 18.28 6.42 -2.12
CA ARG A 2 16.88 6.82 -2.40
C ARG A 2 16.67 7.40 -3.80
N PHE A 3 17.56 8.31 -4.22
CA PHE A 3 17.53 8.90 -5.56
C PHE A 3 17.71 7.91 -6.71
N ILE A 4 18.44 6.80 -6.52
CA ILE A 4 18.65 5.81 -7.58
C ILE A 4 17.39 4.95 -7.76
N ILE A 5 16.74 4.60 -6.64
CA ILE A 5 15.46 3.90 -6.65
C ILE A 5 14.36 4.81 -7.23
N ASP A 6 14.32 6.07 -6.80
CA ASP A 6 13.40 7.08 -7.34
C ASP A 6 13.64 7.29 -8.85
N LEU A 7 14.90 7.35 -9.30
CA LEU A 7 15.25 7.48 -10.72
C LEU A 7 14.89 6.23 -11.53
N ALA A 8 15.09 5.03 -10.99
CA ALA A 8 14.67 3.78 -11.62
C ALA A 8 13.14 3.69 -11.72
N TYR A 9 12.39 4.12 -10.70
CA TYR A 9 10.94 4.21 -10.74
C TYR A 9 10.46 5.28 -11.73
N LEU A 10 11.15 6.42 -11.82
CA LEU A 10 10.85 7.45 -12.80
C LEU A 10 11.09 6.96 -14.22
N LEU A 11 12.18 6.24 -14.48
CA LEU A 11 12.50 5.67 -15.79
C LEU A 11 11.54 4.53 -16.18
N ALA A 12 11.19 3.64 -15.25
CA ALA A 12 10.17 2.62 -15.47
C ALA A 12 8.78 3.23 -15.68
N GLY A 13 8.45 4.27 -14.90
CA GLY A 13 7.24 5.07 -15.06
C GLY A 13 7.19 5.78 -16.41
N LEU A 14 8.33 6.30 -16.89
CA LEU A 14 8.46 6.92 -18.22
C LEU A 14 8.28 5.89 -19.33
N ALA A 15 8.85 4.69 -19.18
CA ALA A 15 8.73 3.60 -20.16
C ALA A 15 7.30 3.04 -20.26
N PHE A 16 6.58 2.94 -19.13
CA PHE A 16 5.17 2.55 -19.10
C PHE A 16 4.19 3.72 -19.28
N SER A 17 4.69 4.96 -19.29
CA SER A 17 3.87 6.17 -19.40
C SER A 17 2.97 6.16 -20.64
N PRO A 18 3.37 5.72 -21.85
CA PRO A 18 2.49 5.80 -23.02
C PRO A 18 1.28 4.86 -22.88
N VAL A 19 1.47 3.69 -22.26
CA VAL A 19 0.42 2.70 -22.02
C VAL A 19 -0.52 3.13 -20.89
N LEU A 20 0.02 3.71 -19.82
CA LEU A 20 -0.76 4.29 -18.72
C LEU A 20 -1.55 5.52 -19.18
N PHE A 21 -0.96 6.38 -20.01
CA PHE A 21 -1.59 7.58 -20.56
C PHE A 21 -2.67 7.21 -21.58
N TYR A 22 -2.42 6.21 -22.44
CA TYR A 22 -3.43 5.66 -23.35
C TYR A 22 -4.61 5.05 -22.58
N ARG A 23 -4.35 4.29 -21.50
CA ARG A 23 -5.40 3.72 -20.64
C ARG A 23 -6.15 4.77 -19.80
N MET A 24 -5.47 5.82 -19.34
CA MET A 24 -6.08 6.96 -18.65
C MET A 24 -6.98 7.79 -19.57
N ALA A 25 -6.55 8.02 -20.81
CA ALA A 25 -7.30 8.78 -21.80
C ALA A 25 -8.51 7.98 -22.31
N ALA A 26 -8.38 6.66 -22.45
CA ALA A 26 -9.46 5.78 -22.91
C ALA A 26 -10.55 5.50 -21.86
N HIS A 27 -10.26 5.66 -20.56
CA HIS A 27 -11.20 5.32 -19.49
C HIS A 27 -11.31 6.44 -18.44
N GLN A 28 -12.43 7.17 -18.45
CA GLN A 28 -12.84 8.15 -17.41
C GLN A 28 -12.71 7.61 -15.97
N ARG A 29 -12.81 6.28 -15.81
CA ARG A 29 -12.62 5.54 -14.54
C ARG A 29 -11.25 5.75 -13.88
N TYR A 30 -10.22 6.08 -14.66
CA TYR A 30 -8.88 6.36 -14.13
C TYR A 30 -8.75 7.73 -13.48
N ARG A 31 -9.67 8.68 -13.68
CA ARG A 31 -9.60 10.01 -13.04
C ARG A 31 -9.95 9.96 -11.55
N ALA A 32 -10.79 9.00 -11.15
CA ALA A 32 -11.13 8.76 -9.75
C ALA A 32 -9.94 8.09 -9.03
N GLY A 33 -9.44 8.72 -7.96
CA GLY A 33 -8.37 8.16 -7.15
C GLY A 33 -6.96 8.71 -7.40
N TRP A 34 -6.74 9.61 -8.37
CA TRP A 34 -5.43 10.27 -8.55
C TRP A 34 -4.97 11.03 -7.31
N GLY A 35 -5.90 11.71 -6.63
CA GLY A 35 -5.60 12.34 -5.36
C GLY A 35 -5.01 11.35 -4.35
N GLN A 36 -5.65 10.18 -4.20
CA GLN A 36 -5.20 9.13 -3.29
C GLN A 36 -3.82 8.58 -3.70
N ARG A 37 -3.59 8.39 -5.00
CA ARG A 37 -2.29 7.97 -5.56
C ARG A 37 -1.16 8.98 -5.30
N PHE A 38 -1.48 10.26 -5.12
CA PHE A 38 -0.56 11.32 -4.68
C PHE A 38 -0.59 11.56 -3.15
N GLY A 39 -1.08 10.59 -2.38
CA GLY A 39 -1.08 10.63 -0.91
C GLY A 39 -2.16 11.54 -0.31
N ASN A 40 -3.11 12.03 -1.10
CA ASN A 40 -4.30 12.75 -0.60
C ASN A 40 -5.34 11.73 -0.11
N VAL A 41 -5.08 11.16 1.06
CA VAL A 41 -5.97 10.22 1.76
C VAL A 41 -6.51 10.91 3.01
N ALA A 42 -7.75 10.61 3.38
CA ALA A 42 -8.40 11.11 4.57
C ALA A 42 -9.02 9.95 5.34
N ARG A 43 -8.84 9.96 6.66
CA ARG A 43 -9.40 8.97 7.57
C ARG A 43 -10.83 9.33 7.95
N LYS A 44 -11.64 8.32 8.30
CA LYS A 44 -13.00 8.52 8.79
C LYS A 44 -13.01 8.94 10.25
N ASP A 45 -12.08 8.42 11.05
CA ASP A 45 -11.99 8.73 12.48
C ASP A 45 -10.55 9.02 12.91
N PRO A 46 -10.09 10.28 12.76
CA PRO A 46 -8.73 10.67 13.14
C PRO A 46 -8.41 10.48 14.63
N LYS A 47 -9.41 10.36 15.51
CA LYS A 47 -9.19 10.19 16.97
C LYS A 47 -8.78 8.76 17.33
N LYS A 48 -9.12 7.78 16.49
CA LYS A 48 -8.77 6.37 16.73
C LYS A 48 -7.31 6.09 16.38
N ARG A 49 -6.76 5.02 16.95
CA ARG A 49 -5.50 4.46 16.45
C ARG A 49 -5.76 3.82 15.08
N CYS A 50 -4.79 3.91 14.17
CA CYS A 50 -4.99 3.46 12.80
C CYS A 50 -4.14 2.24 12.45
N ILE A 51 -4.78 1.22 11.88
CA ILE A 51 -4.12 0.09 11.25
C ILE A 51 -4.25 0.27 9.74
N TRP A 52 -3.12 0.37 9.04
CA TRP A 52 -3.08 0.45 7.59
C TRP A 52 -2.86 -0.95 7.01
N LEU A 53 -3.91 -1.51 6.41
CA LEU A 53 -3.86 -2.75 5.64
C LEU A 53 -3.64 -2.47 4.15
N HIS A 54 -2.67 -3.12 3.53
CA HIS A 54 -2.42 -3.09 2.10
C HIS A 54 -2.67 -4.46 1.48
N ALA A 55 -3.53 -4.50 0.46
CA ALA A 55 -3.89 -5.70 -0.29
C ALA A 55 -4.04 -5.32 -1.77
N VAL A 56 -3.18 -5.84 -2.63
CA VAL A 56 -2.98 -5.38 -4.02
C VAL A 56 -4.08 -5.87 -4.93
N SER A 57 -4.47 -7.13 -4.74
CA SER A 57 -5.42 -7.83 -5.58
C SER A 57 -6.74 -8.12 -4.87
N MET A 58 -7.78 -8.43 -5.65
CA MET A 58 -9.06 -8.91 -5.13
C MET A 58 -8.90 -10.18 -4.27
N GLY A 59 -7.96 -11.07 -4.61
CA GLY A 59 -7.68 -12.29 -3.86
C GLY A 59 -7.17 -12.01 -2.46
N GLU A 60 -6.20 -11.11 -2.34
CA GLU A 60 -5.65 -10.68 -1.05
C GLU A 60 -6.69 -9.95 -0.19
N VAL A 61 -7.51 -9.08 -0.80
CA VAL A 61 -8.59 -8.39 -0.10
C VAL A 61 -9.56 -9.40 0.52
N ASN A 62 -9.92 -10.46 -0.21
CA ASN A 62 -10.76 -11.54 0.31
C ASN A 62 -10.07 -12.33 1.42
N ALA A 63 -8.78 -12.63 1.29
CA ALA A 63 -8.00 -13.30 2.33
C ALA A 63 -7.91 -12.45 3.61
N ALA A 64 -7.82 -11.13 3.47
CA ALA A 64 -7.77 -10.20 4.60
C ALA A 64 -9.10 -10.06 5.35
N LYS A 65 -10.23 -10.46 4.76
CA LYS A 65 -11.57 -10.33 5.37
C LYS A 65 -11.66 -10.95 6.76
N THR A 66 -11.18 -12.18 6.92
CA THR A 66 -11.22 -12.89 8.21
C THR A 66 -10.33 -12.19 9.24
N LEU A 67 -9.16 -11.72 8.83
CA LEU A 67 -8.26 -10.99 9.70
C LEU A 67 -8.87 -9.66 10.16
N VAL A 68 -9.45 -8.89 9.25
CA VAL A 68 -10.12 -7.63 9.57
C VAL A 68 -11.23 -7.87 10.59
N ALA A 69 -12.08 -8.89 10.40
CA ALA A 69 -13.14 -9.21 11.35
C ALA A 69 -12.60 -9.55 12.76
N GLU A 70 -11.46 -10.24 12.86
CA GLU A 70 -10.84 -10.55 14.15
C GLU A 70 -10.18 -9.33 14.80
N ILE A 71 -9.55 -8.46 14.01
CA ILE A 71 -9.01 -7.19 14.51
C ILE A 71 -10.14 -6.32 15.06
N GLU A 72 -11.27 -6.23 14.35
CA GLU A 72 -12.43 -5.45 14.79
C GLU A 72 -12.99 -5.93 16.14
N LYS A 73 -13.01 -7.23 16.37
CA LYS A 73 -13.47 -7.81 17.64
C LYS A 73 -12.50 -7.53 18.79
N ARG A 74 -11.19 -7.69 18.54
CA ARG A 74 -10.15 -7.57 19.58
C ARG A 74 -9.75 -6.13 19.86
N TYR A 75 -9.87 -5.24 18.87
CA TYR A 75 -9.41 -3.87 18.89
C TYR A 75 -10.51 -2.89 18.40
N PRO A 76 -11.66 -2.80 19.10
CA PRO A 76 -12.80 -1.98 18.65
C PRO A 76 -12.49 -0.47 18.55
N ASP A 77 -11.48 -0.01 19.28
CA ASP A 77 -11.02 1.39 19.28
C ASP A 77 -10.01 1.72 18.16
N HIS A 78 -9.73 0.77 17.27
CA HIS A 78 -8.86 1.00 16.12
C HIS A 78 -9.68 1.23 14.85
N GLU A 79 -9.29 2.25 14.08
CA GLU A 79 -9.69 2.40 12.69
C GLU A 79 -8.80 1.52 11.82
N ILE A 80 -9.42 0.83 10.86
CA ILE A 80 -8.68 0.14 9.81
C ILE A 80 -8.83 0.98 8.54
N VAL A 81 -7.71 1.24 7.85
CA VAL A 81 -7.73 1.79 6.49
C VAL A 81 -7.16 0.76 5.54
N VAL A 82 -7.80 0.61 4.38
CA VAL A 82 -7.47 -0.43 3.41
C VAL A 82 -7.03 0.21 2.11
N SER A 83 -5.84 -0.15 1.65
CA SER A 83 -5.30 0.32 0.39
C SER A 83 -5.17 -0.81 -0.63
N THR A 84 -5.48 -0.51 -1.89
CA THR A 84 -5.36 -1.46 -3.00
C THR A 84 -4.71 -0.83 -4.22
N THR A 85 -4.12 -1.63 -5.10
CA THR A 85 -3.45 -1.12 -6.30
C THR A 85 -4.32 -1.28 -7.54
N THR A 86 -5.06 -2.38 -7.62
CA THR A 86 -5.92 -2.75 -8.74
C THR A 86 -7.36 -2.24 -8.57
N ASP A 87 -8.02 -1.92 -9.68
CA ASP A 87 -9.45 -1.53 -9.68
C ASP A 87 -10.36 -2.61 -9.13
N THR A 88 -10.09 -3.88 -9.47
CA THR A 88 -10.87 -5.03 -8.99
C THR A 88 -10.66 -5.25 -7.49
N GLY A 89 -9.43 -5.06 -7.01
CA GLY A 89 -9.12 -5.01 -5.58
C GLY A 89 -9.85 -3.87 -4.89
N TYR A 90 -9.85 -2.67 -5.46
CA TYR A 90 -10.53 -1.49 -4.89
C TYR A 90 -12.03 -1.74 -4.79
N ALA A 91 -12.68 -2.16 -5.88
CA ALA A 91 -14.12 -2.41 -5.88
C ALA A 91 -14.51 -3.48 -4.84
N GLN A 92 -13.70 -4.52 -4.69
CA GLN A 92 -13.94 -5.54 -3.68
C GLN A 92 -13.70 -5.02 -2.26
N ALA A 93 -12.64 -4.24 -2.03
CA ALA A 93 -12.34 -3.66 -0.74
C ALA A 93 -13.42 -2.65 -0.33
N ASP A 94 -13.90 -1.82 -1.26
CA ASP A 94 -14.98 -0.87 -1.02
C ASP A 94 -16.29 -1.58 -0.69
N LYS A 95 -16.62 -2.65 -1.43
CA LYS A 95 -17.78 -3.50 -1.13
C LYS A 95 -17.71 -4.14 0.27
N LEU A 96 -16.55 -4.63 0.67
CA LEU A 96 -16.38 -5.34 1.95
C LEU A 96 -16.21 -4.41 3.15
N PHE A 97 -15.44 -3.34 2.97
CA PHE A 97 -14.94 -2.50 4.06
C PHE A 97 -15.36 -1.04 3.92
N GLY A 98 -15.65 -0.54 2.71
CA GLY A 98 -15.92 0.87 2.42
C GLY A 98 -17.08 1.49 3.18
N ARG A 99 -18.04 0.70 3.68
CA ARG A 99 -19.10 1.20 4.57
C ARG A 99 -18.52 1.70 5.91
N LYS A 100 -17.61 0.95 6.52
CA LYS A 100 -17.09 1.22 7.87
C LYS A 100 -15.74 1.93 7.85
N TRP A 101 -14.89 1.53 6.91
CA TRP A 101 -13.49 1.90 6.82
C TRP A 101 -13.19 2.77 5.62
N THR A 102 -12.03 3.41 5.64
CA THR A 102 -11.52 4.14 4.48
C THR A 102 -10.88 3.15 3.52
N VAL A 103 -11.35 3.14 2.27
CA VAL A 103 -10.73 2.37 1.18
C VAL A 103 -10.14 3.37 0.17
N PHE A 104 -8.89 3.15 -0.22
CA PHE A 104 -8.18 4.08 -1.11
C PHE A 104 -7.19 3.35 -2.03
N TYR A 105 -6.81 3.99 -3.13
CA TYR A 105 -5.72 3.48 -3.95
C TYR A 105 -4.37 3.70 -3.27
N PHE A 106 -3.52 2.68 -3.28
CA PHE A 106 -2.17 2.79 -2.73
C PHE A 106 -1.41 3.96 -3.39
N PRO A 107 -0.76 4.83 -2.60
CA PRO A 107 0.02 5.95 -3.13
C PRO A 107 1.18 5.43 -3.96
N PHE A 108 1.64 6.20 -4.94
CA PHE A 108 2.89 5.85 -5.62
C PHE A 108 4.02 5.79 -4.61
N ASP A 109 4.89 4.77 -4.72
CA ASP A 109 6.02 4.53 -3.80
C ASP A 109 7.17 5.50 -4.05
N VAL A 110 6.83 6.79 -4.01
CA VAL A 110 7.72 7.92 -4.13
C VAL A 110 7.80 8.54 -2.75
N SER A 111 9.03 8.80 -2.30
CA SER A 111 9.32 9.17 -0.92
C SER A 111 8.45 10.30 -0.33
N TRP A 112 8.18 11.38 -1.08
CA TRP A 112 7.33 12.48 -0.58
C TRP A 112 5.83 12.15 -0.59
N ILE A 113 5.38 11.33 -1.54
CA ILE A 113 3.98 10.88 -1.65
C ILE A 113 3.64 9.95 -0.49
N ILE A 114 4.50 8.96 -0.26
CA ILE A 114 4.38 8.03 0.85
C ILE A 114 4.46 8.78 2.16
N ARG A 115 5.43 9.68 2.32
CA ARG A 115 5.52 10.50 3.54
C ARG A 115 4.23 11.28 3.81
N LYS A 116 3.66 11.93 2.79
CA LYS A 116 2.38 12.63 2.88
C LYS A 116 1.23 11.70 3.26
N ALA A 117 1.21 10.47 2.74
CA ALA A 117 0.20 9.48 3.10
C ALA A 117 0.35 9.05 4.57
N PHE A 118 1.58 8.78 5.04
CA PHE A 118 1.86 8.47 6.45
C PHE A 118 1.49 9.62 7.38
N ASP A 119 1.79 10.87 7.02
CA ASP A 119 1.45 12.05 7.84
C ASP A 119 -0.07 12.27 7.93
N ARG A 120 -0.86 11.76 6.98
CA ARG A 120 -2.32 11.89 6.98
C ARG A 120 -3.05 10.70 7.60
N ILE A 121 -2.48 9.52 7.45
CA ILE A 121 -3.04 8.28 7.99
C ILE A 121 -2.61 8.10 9.45
N GLU A 122 -1.38 8.51 9.78
CA GLU A 122 -0.77 8.30 11.10
C GLU A 122 -0.94 6.84 11.58
N PRO A 123 -0.49 5.85 10.80
CA PRO A 123 -0.68 4.45 11.14
C PRO A 123 0.13 4.09 12.40
N SER A 124 -0.51 3.40 13.34
CA SER A 124 0.17 2.74 14.46
C SER A 124 0.70 1.35 14.11
N LEU A 125 0.21 0.76 13.02
CA LEU A 125 0.61 -0.55 12.50
C LEU A 125 0.33 -0.62 11.00
N CYS A 126 1.27 -1.16 10.22
CA CYS A 126 1.09 -1.46 8.82
C CYS A 126 1.03 -2.97 8.60
N LEU A 127 0.02 -3.44 7.89
CA LEU A 127 -0.19 -4.84 7.51
C LEU A 127 -0.07 -4.95 5.99
N LEU A 128 0.87 -5.75 5.49
CA LEU A 128 1.05 -5.99 4.06
C LEU A 128 0.58 -7.42 3.73
N MET A 129 -0.42 -7.57 2.87
CA MET A 129 -0.81 -8.87 2.34
C MET A 129 0.22 -9.30 1.28
N GLU A 130 0.78 -10.50 1.44
CA GLU A 130 1.85 -11.05 0.60
C GLU A 130 3.17 -10.24 0.60
N LEU A 131 4.13 -10.66 -0.23
CA LEU A 131 5.49 -10.13 -0.27
C LEU A 131 5.62 -8.93 -1.20
N GLU A 132 4.85 -7.90 -0.88
CA GLU A 132 4.84 -6.60 -1.56
C GLU A 132 5.87 -5.66 -0.92
N VAL A 133 7.11 -5.72 -1.41
CA VAL A 133 8.21 -4.90 -0.89
C VAL A 133 8.21 -3.54 -1.58
N TRP A 134 7.69 -2.52 -0.91
CA TRP A 134 7.71 -1.11 -1.34
C TRP A 134 8.81 -0.35 -0.58
N PRO A 135 9.97 -0.06 -1.20
CA PRO A 135 11.13 0.49 -0.50
C PRO A 135 10.86 1.82 0.21
N ASN A 136 10.16 2.77 -0.43
CA ASN A 136 9.91 4.08 0.18
C ASN A 136 8.88 3.97 1.31
N PHE A 137 7.87 3.10 1.17
CA PHE A 137 6.95 2.73 2.23
C PHE A 137 7.66 2.15 3.46
N LEU A 138 8.48 1.11 3.27
CA LEU A 138 9.22 0.47 4.37
C LEU A 138 10.21 1.43 5.02
N PHE A 139 10.92 2.24 4.23
CA PHE A 139 11.82 3.26 4.75
C PHE A 139 11.07 4.31 5.58
N THR A 140 9.91 4.76 5.10
CA THR A 140 9.09 5.74 5.81
C THR A 140 8.52 5.17 7.10
N ALA A 141 7.99 3.94 7.07
CA ALA A 141 7.51 3.24 8.24
C ALA A 141 8.63 3.06 9.29
N HIS A 142 9.81 2.60 8.87
CA HIS A 142 10.98 2.46 9.75
C HIS A 142 11.39 3.79 10.37
N ARG A 143 11.50 4.85 9.56
CA ARG A 143 11.85 6.21 10.04
C ARG A 143 10.85 6.76 11.05
N LEU A 144 9.55 6.48 10.85
CA LEU A 144 8.48 6.90 11.74
C LEU A 144 8.25 5.90 12.90
N ARG A 145 9.06 4.84 13.01
CA ARG A 145 8.94 3.77 14.00
C ARG A 145 7.57 3.09 13.99
N VAL A 146 6.94 3.01 12.82
CA VAL A 146 5.69 2.28 12.61
C VAL A 146 6.03 0.82 12.31
N PRO A 147 5.53 -0.14 13.12
CA PRO A 147 5.76 -1.55 12.86
C PRO A 147 5.07 -1.99 11.56
N VAL A 148 5.75 -2.83 10.79
CA VAL A 148 5.23 -3.42 9.55
C VAL A 148 5.20 -4.93 9.71
N VAL A 149 4.04 -5.54 9.44
CA VAL A 149 3.84 -6.99 9.47
C VAL A 149 3.44 -7.46 8.08
N VAL A 150 4.18 -8.45 7.56
CA VAL A 150 3.85 -9.12 6.31
C VAL A 150 3.00 -10.35 6.62
N LEU A 151 1.83 -10.42 6.00
CA LEU A 151 0.83 -11.46 6.17
C LEU A 151 0.88 -12.41 4.98
N ASN A 152 0.71 -13.70 5.22
CA ASN A 152 0.73 -14.73 4.17
C ASN A 152 1.99 -14.71 3.28
N GLY A 153 3.15 -14.33 3.84
CA GLY A 153 4.42 -14.28 3.12
C GLY A 153 4.91 -15.68 2.73
N ARG A 154 4.63 -16.11 1.50
CA ARG A 154 5.23 -17.32 0.93
C ARG A 154 6.44 -16.94 0.09
N ILE A 155 7.65 -17.13 0.62
CA ILE A 155 8.89 -17.05 -0.17
C ILE A 155 9.10 -18.41 -0.83
N SER A 156 9.12 -18.45 -2.17
CA SER A 156 9.65 -19.60 -2.90
C SER A 156 11.18 -19.52 -3.01
N ASP A 157 11.88 -20.65 -3.03
CA ASP A 157 13.36 -20.71 -3.08
C ASP A 157 13.98 -19.95 -4.27
N ARG A 158 13.25 -19.88 -5.39
CA ARG A 158 13.64 -19.10 -6.58
C ARG A 158 13.59 -17.58 -6.32
N SER A 159 12.56 -17.10 -5.65
CA SER A 159 12.44 -15.69 -5.27
C SER A 159 13.45 -15.31 -4.20
N PHE A 160 13.72 -16.20 -3.23
CA PHE A 160 14.77 -16.00 -2.22
C PHE A 160 16.14 -15.73 -2.84
N THR A 161 16.50 -16.49 -3.88
CA THR A 161 17.78 -16.32 -4.58
C THR A 161 17.89 -14.97 -5.30
N ARG A 162 16.80 -14.46 -5.88
CA ARG A 162 16.75 -13.10 -6.44
C ARG A 162 16.85 -12.03 -5.34
N TYR A 163 16.07 -12.15 -4.27
CA TYR A 163 16.15 -11.24 -3.12
C TYR A 163 17.55 -11.20 -2.49
N ARG A 164 18.26 -12.34 -2.47
CA ARG A 164 19.64 -12.43 -1.99
C ARG A 164 20.67 -11.72 -2.88
N LYS A 165 20.36 -11.47 -4.16
CA LYS A 165 21.22 -10.68 -5.06
C LYS A 165 21.04 -9.16 -4.88
N ILE A 166 19.89 -8.75 -4.36
CA ILE A 166 19.57 -7.36 -3.99
C ILE A 166 20.00 -7.02 -2.55
N LYS A 167 20.70 -7.95 -1.87
CA LYS A 167 21.20 -7.81 -0.49
C LYS A 167 21.86 -6.47 -0.17
N PRO A 168 22.69 -5.85 -1.04
CA PRO A 168 23.31 -4.56 -0.71
C PRO A 168 22.29 -3.44 -0.50
N LEU A 169 21.11 -3.54 -1.12
CA LEU A 169 20.01 -2.56 -0.99
C LEU A 169 19.09 -2.87 0.20
N THR A 170 19.04 -4.12 0.67
CA THR A 170 18.18 -4.55 1.80
C THR A 170 18.91 -4.66 3.13
N ARG A 171 20.25 -4.59 3.16
CA ARG A 171 21.08 -4.69 4.38
C ARG A 171 21.18 -3.41 5.21
N THR A 172 20.54 -2.31 4.80
CA THR A 172 20.60 -1.01 5.51
C THR A 172 19.34 -0.75 6.34
N PHE A 173 18.66 -1.81 6.76
CA PHE A 173 17.49 -1.78 7.63
C PHE A 173 17.69 -2.79 8.76
#